data_AF-J6HM66-F1
#
_entry.id   AF-J6HM66-F1
#
_cell.length_a   1.000
_cell.length_b   1.000
_cell.length_c   1.000
_cell.angle_alpha   90.00
_cell.angle_beta   90.00
_cell.angle_gamma   90.00
#
_symmetry.space_group_name_H-M   'P 1'
#
loop_
_entity.id
_entity.type
_entity.pdbx_description
1 polymer ?
#
loop_
_entity_poly.entity_id
_entity_poly.type
_entity_poly.pdbx_seq_one_letter_code
_entity_poly.pdbx_strand_id
1 'polypeptide(L)'
;MSKFKYTETEQQFNNVLNHQSKGLSSIKRPDMASAETCISESEALLKELGISTENLPKVVNPTPKSVMVVPTWEELCNQAEQEVSSTTDLEFLFTDEELRMNQAALRALNADYNNIHKLDKIDITICAAAGILGTIIDILLIGIPQKTPEGLKGGPLSNYVRDWFNQRFPEEEMEKLANSKVSKVPYDAQDNRHTKEYVDGLSAYYHRLLSLGHDPFLGLIFGVYDILTGKMTTIDKTGKIVSQVMENYADRKESDIFVAIAKQIIHFKSDITTSMGLPAPLMGLFNLLQFGSIGEEEQTIAEIVQGMYYEGYDFIHFCSMSIPTMIIEVIIRLGYGIKRIKEGNSIKNSIPFSLNREKHPKLSTMLFIGHLAATAVNAGKVYFTKNPMAINYPQWVAFAKYSYKQLKWVLLEKPELRDAYIRGIIAEELNEVYGEIDKSFAKMSEEYIVVFN
;
A
#
# COMPACT_ATOMS: atom_id res chain seq x y z
N MET A 1 29.37 14.93 25.58
CA MET A 1 27.94 15.23 25.72
C MET A 1 27.20 14.08 25.06
N SER A 2 26.45 13.30 25.84
CA SER A 2 25.62 12.21 25.32
C SER A 2 24.69 12.66 24.20
N LYS A 3 24.39 11.72 23.29
CA LYS A 3 23.40 11.94 22.23
C LYS A 3 21.97 11.80 22.73
N PHE A 4 21.78 11.29 23.94
CA PHE A 4 20.47 10.97 24.51
C PHE A 4 20.09 11.96 25.61
N LYS A 5 18.79 12.09 25.83
CA LYS A 5 18.21 12.78 26.98
C LYS A 5 17.53 11.73 27.84
N TYR A 6 17.90 11.68 29.10
CA TYR A 6 17.38 10.70 30.05
C TYR A 6 16.29 11.32 30.91
N THR A 7 15.27 10.52 31.20
CA THR A 7 14.36 10.75 32.32
C THR A 7 15.10 10.53 33.64
N GLU A 8 14.53 11.00 34.74
CA GLU A 8 15.10 10.81 36.09
C GLU A 8 15.30 9.32 36.41
N THR A 9 14.32 8.48 36.07
CA THR A 9 14.39 7.03 36.27
C THR A 9 15.49 6.38 35.41
N GLU A 10 15.61 6.75 34.13
CA GLU A 10 16.71 6.24 33.29
C GLU A 10 18.08 6.67 33.81
N GLN A 11 18.16 7.89 34.38
CA GLN A 11 19.40 8.37 34.98
C GLN A 11 19.78 7.55 36.22
N GLN A 12 18.81 7.18 37.06
CA GLN A 12 19.02 6.29 38.20
C GLN A 12 19.55 4.93 37.73
N PHE A 13 18.93 4.32 36.71
CA PHE A 13 19.43 3.06 36.13
C PHE A 13 20.87 3.19 35.64
N ASN A 14 21.21 4.23 34.89
CA ASN A 14 22.57 4.43 34.37
C ASN A 14 23.59 4.57 35.50
N ASN A 15 23.26 5.31 36.57
CA ASN A 15 24.13 5.49 37.71
C ASN A 15 24.38 4.16 38.45
N VAL A 16 23.32 3.40 38.71
CA VAL A 16 23.42 2.07 39.35
C VAL A 16 24.26 1.11 38.51
N LEU A 17 24.02 1.03 37.20
CA LEU A 17 24.80 0.17 36.31
C LEU A 17 26.29 0.54 36.29
N ASN A 18 26.61 1.84 36.30
CA ASN A 18 28.00 2.31 36.33
C ASN A 18 28.69 1.95 37.64
N HIS A 19 28.00 2.15 38.77
CA HIS A 19 28.50 1.75 40.08
C HIS A 19 28.80 0.25 40.13
N GLN A 20 27.86 -0.58 39.68
CA GLN A 20 28.03 -2.04 39.65
C GLN A 20 29.14 -2.47 38.69
N SER A 21 29.28 -1.83 37.52
CA SER A 21 30.36 -2.09 36.58
C SER A 21 31.75 -1.79 37.18
N LYS A 22 31.89 -0.67 37.91
CA LYS A 22 33.10 -0.36 38.67
C LYS A 22 33.36 -1.39 39.77
N GLY A 23 32.33 -1.79 40.50
CA GLY A 23 32.41 -2.85 41.50
C GLY A 23 32.94 -4.16 40.91
N LEU A 24 32.36 -4.62 39.80
CA LEU A 24 32.78 -5.83 39.09
C LEU A 24 34.22 -5.76 38.60
N SER A 25 34.64 -4.63 38.01
CA SER A 25 36.02 -4.47 37.51
C SER A 25 37.08 -4.45 38.64
N SER A 26 36.67 -4.15 39.88
CA SER A 26 37.54 -4.20 41.06
C SER A 26 37.77 -5.61 41.62
N ILE A 27 36.95 -6.60 41.23
CA ILE A 27 37.05 -7.98 41.72
C ILE A 27 38.27 -8.65 41.09
N LYS A 28 39.28 -8.94 41.91
CA LYS A 28 40.45 -9.73 41.50
C LYS A 28 40.16 -11.21 41.71
N ARG A 29 40.12 -11.99 40.62
CA ARG A 29 40.06 -13.44 40.72
C ARG A 29 41.42 -13.99 41.20
N PRO A 30 41.44 -14.96 42.12
CA PRO A 30 42.68 -15.59 42.56
C PRO A 30 43.36 -16.27 41.37
N ASP A 31 44.70 -16.24 41.35
CA ASP A 31 45.48 -16.99 40.37
C ASP A 31 45.39 -18.48 40.68
N MET A 32 44.72 -19.22 39.80
CA MET A 32 44.50 -20.66 39.95
C MET A 32 45.60 -21.50 39.30
N ALA A 33 46.62 -20.90 38.64
CA ALA A 33 47.62 -21.65 37.89
C ALA A 33 48.37 -22.69 38.74
N SER A 34 48.72 -22.35 39.97
CA SER A 34 49.36 -23.29 40.90
C SER A 34 48.40 -24.40 41.35
N ALA A 35 47.12 -24.10 41.54
CA ALA A 35 46.12 -25.08 41.93
C ALA A 35 45.85 -26.05 40.77
N GLU A 36 45.71 -25.55 39.54
CA GLU A 36 45.52 -26.34 38.32
C GLU A 36 46.72 -27.27 38.06
N THR A 37 47.94 -26.77 38.29
CA THR A 37 49.17 -27.58 38.18
C THR A 37 49.16 -28.72 39.19
N CYS A 38 48.81 -28.43 40.45
CA CYS A 38 48.74 -29.45 41.51
C CYS A 38 47.62 -30.48 41.27
N ILE A 39 46.48 -30.05 40.72
CA ILE A 39 45.38 -30.93 40.29
C ILE A 39 45.91 -31.86 39.19
N SER A 40 46.58 -31.31 38.16
CA SER A 40 47.13 -32.08 37.05
C SER A 40 48.18 -33.10 37.50
N GLU A 41 49.07 -32.72 38.43
CA GLU A 41 50.06 -33.62 39.05
C GLU A 41 49.38 -34.75 39.84
N SER A 42 48.32 -34.42 40.58
CA SER A 42 47.55 -35.39 41.36
C SER A 42 46.80 -36.37 40.47
N GLU A 43 46.19 -35.90 39.39
CA GLU A 43 45.53 -36.74 38.39
C GLU A 43 46.52 -37.70 37.70
N ALA A 44 47.73 -37.21 37.38
CA ALA A 44 48.79 -38.03 36.81
C ALA A 44 49.24 -39.12 37.79
N LEU A 45 49.44 -38.79 39.07
CA LEU A 45 49.81 -39.75 40.11
C LEU A 45 48.72 -40.82 40.33
N LEU A 46 47.44 -40.41 40.38
CA LEU A 46 46.32 -41.34 40.52
C LEU A 46 46.27 -42.33 39.36
N LYS A 47 46.55 -41.86 38.15
CA LYS A 47 46.62 -42.69 36.94
C LYS A 47 47.80 -43.68 36.99
N GLU A 48 48.97 -43.26 37.48
CA GLU A 48 50.12 -44.16 37.69
C GLU A 48 49.84 -45.24 38.75
N LEU A 49 49.06 -44.92 39.77
CA LEU A 49 48.64 -45.86 40.81
C LEU A 49 47.49 -46.79 40.36
N GLY A 50 47.03 -46.69 39.11
CA GLY A 50 45.94 -47.49 38.56
C GLY A 50 44.55 -47.13 39.09
N ILE A 51 44.39 -45.95 39.68
CA ILE A 51 43.14 -45.45 40.26
C ILE A 51 42.40 -44.61 39.19
N SER A 52 41.15 -44.98 38.90
CA SER A 52 40.33 -44.26 37.92
C SER A 52 39.90 -42.88 38.45
N THR A 53 40.10 -41.85 37.64
CA THR A 53 39.64 -40.48 37.89
C THR A 53 38.22 -40.21 37.36
N GLU A 54 37.60 -41.17 36.67
CA GLU A 54 36.28 -40.98 36.04
C GLU A 54 35.13 -40.86 37.05
N ASN A 55 35.29 -41.40 38.27
CA ASN A 55 34.27 -41.38 39.33
C ASN A 55 34.90 -41.24 40.72
N LEU A 56 35.46 -40.06 41.01
CA LEU A 56 35.97 -39.75 42.35
C LEU A 56 34.80 -39.47 43.33
N PRO A 57 34.84 -40.00 44.56
CA PRO A 57 33.84 -39.68 45.57
C PRO A 57 33.89 -38.18 45.91
N LYS A 58 32.78 -37.47 45.69
CA LYS A 58 32.64 -36.07 46.13
C LYS A 58 32.61 -36.05 47.66
N VAL A 59 33.71 -35.59 48.27
CA VAL A 59 33.71 -35.21 49.69
C VAL A 59 32.95 -33.89 49.81
N VAL A 60 31.66 -33.98 50.14
CA VAL A 60 30.85 -32.80 50.45
C VAL A 60 31.08 -32.49 51.93
N ASN A 61 31.94 -31.52 52.22
CA ASN A 61 31.94 -30.89 53.52
C ASN A 61 30.74 -29.92 53.55
N PRO A 62 29.69 -30.14 54.36
CA PRO A 62 28.56 -29.23 54.40
C PRO A 62 29.00 -27.91 55.04
N THR A 63 29.35 -26.93 54.21
CA THR A 63 29.41 -25.54 54.63
C THR A 63 27.97 -25.03 54.82
N PRO A 64 27.64 -24.41 55.96
CA PRO A 64 26.32 -23.81 56.15
C PRO A 64 26.10 -22.73 55.08
N LYS A 65 24.90 -22.70 54.49
CA LYS A 65 24.54 -21.69 53.49
C LYS A 65 24.67 -20.30 54.11
N SER A 66 25.42 -19.42 53.44
CA SER A 66 25.51 -18.01 53.80
C SER A 66 24.18 -17.30 53.52
N VAL A 67 23.82 -16.34 54.37
CA VAL A 67 22.67 -15.46 54.14
C VAL A 67 23.08 -14.37 53.16
N MET A 68 22.32 -14.21 52.07
CA MET A 68 22.48 -13.13 51.09
C MET A 68 21.27 -12.22 51.20
N VAL A 69 21.49 -10.96 51.55
CA VAL A 69 20.45 -9.93 51.64
C VAL A 69 20.47 -9.14 50.33
N VAL A 70 19.33 -9.12 49.63
CA VAL A 70 19.16 -8.37 48.38
C VAL A 70 18.72 -6.93 48.74
N PRO A 71 19.51 -5.90 48.36
CA PRO A 71 19.19 -4.52 48.68
C PRO A 71 17.95 -4.02 47.92
N THR A 72 17.27 -3.03 48.49
CA THR A 72 16.14 -2.36 47.83
C THR A 72 16.64 -1.46 46.70
N TRP A 73 15.76 -1.09 45.77
CA TRP A 73 16.11 -0.18 44.67
C TRP A 73 16.60 1.19 45.18
N GLU A 74 15.96 1.74 46.21
CA GLU A 74 16.34 3.02 46.80
C GLU A 74 17.74 2.96 47.45
N GLU A 75 18.07 1.85 48.12
CA GLU A 75 19.41 1.60 48.66
C GLU A 75 20.47 1.55 47.55
N LEU A 76 20.17 0.87 46.43
CA LEU A 76 21.06 0.80 45.26
C LEU A 76 21.30 2.17 44.63
N CYS A 77 20.24 2.99 44.46
CA CYS A 77 20.37 4.34 43.94
C CYS A 77 21.23 5.22 44.85
N ASN A 78 20.96 5.21 46.16
CA ASN A 78 21.70 5.99 47.14
C ASN A 78 23.20 5.60 47.17
N GLN A 79 23.52 4.31 47.08
CA GLN A 79 24.90 3.84 46.99
C GLN A 79 25.58 4.33 45.72
N ALA A 80 24.90 4.23 44.58
CA ALA A 80 25.44 4.65 43.29
C ALA A 80 25.71 6.16 43.23
N GLU A 81 24.81 7.00 43.78
CA GLU A 81 24.96 8.46 43.81
C GLU A 81 26.10 8.93 44.72
N GLN A 82 26.46 8.16 45.75
CA GLN A 82 27.57 8.48 46.65
C GLN A 82 28.95 8.24 46.00
N GLU A 83 29.06 7.20 45.15
CA GLU A 83 30.34 6.83 44.52
C GLU A 83 30.51 7.31 43.08
N VAL A 84 29.40 7.50 42.37
CA VAL A 84 29.36 7.87 40.96
C VAL A 84 28.57 9.16 40.83
N SER A 85 29.09 10.15 40.08
CA SER A 85 28.36 11.42 39.86
C SER A 85 26.93 11.16 39.39
N SER A 86 25.98 11.98 39.86
CA SER A 86 24.54 11.83 39.59
C SER A 86 24.13 11.87 38.11
N THR A 87 25.05 12.16 37.19
CA THR A 87 24.82 12.24 35.75
C THR A 87 25.76 11.31 34.98
N THR A 88 25.49 10.01 34.98
CA THR A 88 26.14 9.06 34.08
C THR A 88 25.41 8.97 32.73
N ASP A 89 26.13 9.25 31.64
CA ASP A 89 25.68 8.93 30.29
C ASP A 89 25.80 7.42 30.03
N LEU A 90 24.77 6.80 29.45
CA LEU A 90 24.73 5.35 29.19
C LEU A 90 25.92 4.90 28.34
N GLU A 91 26.37 5.75 27.41
CA GLU A 91 27.49 5.45 26.53
C GLU A 91 28.81 5.19 27.29
N PHE A 92 28.98 5.70 28.52
CA PHE A 92 30.19 5.47 29.32
C PHE A 92 30.30 4.05 29.88
N LEU A 93 29.22 3.27 29.88
CA LEU A 93 29.25 1.87 30.29
C LEU A 93 29.95 0.97 29.27
N PHE A 94 30.15 1.47 28.06
CA PHE A 94 30.65 0.72 26.92
C PHE A 94 31.97 1.29 26.43
N THR A 95 32.82 0.42 25.90
CA THR A 95 34.02 0.80 25.17
C THR A 95 33.66 1.41 23.81
N ASP A 96 34.56 2.21 23.24
CA ASP A 96 34.39 2.76 21.89
C ASP A 96 34.19 1.65 20.83
N GLU A 97 34.81 0.48 21.04
CA GLU A 97 34.65 -0.68 20.16
C GLU A 97 33.24 -1.28 20.26
N GLU A 98 32.69 -1.45 21.46
CA GLU A 98 31.31 -1.93 21.66
C GLU A 98 30.29 -0.97 21.06
N LEU A 99 30.46 0.35 21.26
CA LEU A 99 29.60 1.36 20.64
C LEU A 99 29.65 1.30 19.11
N ARG A 100 30.85 1.08 18.54
CA ARG A 100 31.04 0.92 17.10
C ARG A 100 30.39 -0.37 16.59
N MET A 101 30.52 -1.47 17.33
CA MET A 101 29.88 -2.76 17.01
C MET A 101 28.35 -2.64 17.05
N ASN A 102 27.78 -2.00 18.06
CA ASN A 102 26.34 -1.74 18.17
C ASN A 102 25.82 -0.92 16.98
N GLN A 103 26.55 0.13 16.59
CA GLN A 103 26.18 0.91 15.42
C GLN A 103 26.26 0.09 14.13
N ALA A 104 27.25 -0.80 13.99
CA ALA A 104 27.37 -1.70 12.85
C ALA A 104 26.23 -2.72 12.79
N ALA A 105 25.84 -3.30 13.93
CA ALA A 105 24.71 -4.22 14.05
C ALA A 105 23.39 -3.55 13.63
N LEU A 106 23.11 -2.33 14.12
CA LEU A 106 21.93 -1.57 13.69
C LEU A 106 21.93 -1.29 12.19
N ARG A 107 23.10 -0.99 11.59
CA ARG A 107 23.21 -0.81 10.13
C ARG A 107 22.94 -2.11 9.37
N ALA A 108 23.40 -3.26 9.89
CA ALA A 108 23.13 -4.57 9.32
C ALA A 108 21.62 -4.89 9.36
N LEU A 109 20.96 -4.73 10.51
CA LEU A 109 19.50 -4.95 10.63
C LEU A 109 18.69 -4.05 9.69
N ASN A 110 19.10 -2.78 9.55
CA ASN A 110 18.51 -1.87 8.57
C ASN A 110 18.70 -2.37 7.13
N ALA A 111 19.88 -2.92 6.81
CA ALA A 111 20.18 -3.45 5.49
C ALA A 111 19.36 -4.72 5.20
N ASP A 112 19.21 -5.62 6.18
CA ASP A 112 18.42 -6.84 6.08
C ASP A 112 16.96 -6.52 5.78
N TYR A 113 16.35 -5.61 6.55
CA TYR A 113 14.99 -5.17 6.31
C TYR A 113 14.83 -4.55 4.91
N ASN A 114 15.77 -3.70 4.50
CA ASN A 114 15.74 -3.12 3.17
C ASN A 114 15.86 -4.18 2.06
N ASN A 115 16.59 -5.27 2.30
CA ASN A 115 16.78 -6.35 1.34
C ASN A 115 15.47 -7.13 1.08
N ILE A 116 14.61 -7.29 2.09
CA ILE A 116 13.27 -7.90 1.95
C ILE A 116 12.45 -7.19 0.85
N HIS A 117 12.57 -5.87 0.78
CA HIS A 117 11.81 -5.02 -0.15
C HIS A 117 12.58 -4.65 -1.43
N LYS A 118 13.83 -5.10 -1.56
CA LYS A 118 14.69 -4.78 -2.70
C LYS A 118 14.27 -5.58 -3.93
N LEU A 119 14.00 -4.90 -5.03
CA LEU A 119 13.69 -5.55 -6.30
C LEU A 119 14.97 -6.14 -6.90
N ASP A 120 14.89 -7.38 -7.39
CA ASP A 120 15.95 -8.00 -8.18
C ASP A 120 15.72 -7.84 -9.68
N LYS A 121 16.64 -8.37 -10.50
CA LYS A 121 16.60 -8.27 -11.95
C LYS A 121 15.35 -8.93 -12.55
N ILE A 122 14.84 -10.00 -11.96
CA ILE A 122 13.64 -10.69 -12.45
C ILE A 122 12.42 -9.83 -12.13
N ASP A 123 12.34 -9.27 -10.92
CA ASP A 123 11.27 -8.36 -10.53
C ASP A 123 11.16 -7.18 -11.51
N ILE A 124 12.28 -6.53 -11.84
CA ILE A 124 12.34 -5.41 -12.80
C ILE A 124 11.99 -5.86 -14.22
N THR A 125 12.51 -7.01 -14.67
CA THR A 125 12.20 -7.55 -16.01
C THR A 125 10.71 -7.81 -16.18
N ILE A 126 10.04 -8.38 -15.17
CA ILE A 126 8.58 -8.60 -15.19
C ILE A 126 7.84 -7.26 -15.34
N CYS A 127 8.23 -6.24 -14.56
CA CYS A 127 7.58 -4.93 -14.62
C CYS A 127 7.77 -4.26 -15.99
N ALA A 128 8.99 -4.28 -16.51
CA ALA A 128 9.32 -3.67 -17.80
C ALA A 128 8.58 -4.39 -18.95
N ALA A 129 8.61 -5.73 -18.97
CA ALA A 129 7.91 -6.51 -19.99
C ALA A 129 6.39 -6.27 -19.95
N ALA A 130 5.80 -6.24 -18.76
CA ALA A 130 4.37 -5.95 -18.60
C ALA A 130 4.01 -4.55 -19.10
N GLY A 131 4.75 -3.53 -18.67
CA GLY A 131 4.53 -2.15 -19.08
C GLY A 131 4.68 -1.96 -20.60
N ILE A 132 5.76 -2.48 -21.19
CA ILE A 132 6.00 -2.42 -22.64
C ILE A 132 4.88 -3.13 -23.40
N LEU A 133 4.52 -4.35 -23.03
CA LEU A 133 3.46 -5.09 -23.72
C LEU A 133 2.11 -4.37 -23.63
N GLY A 134 1.75 -3.86 -22.44
CA GLY A 134 0.54 -3.04 -22.27
C GLY A 134 0.52 -1.82 -23.20
N THR A 135 1.65 -1.13 -23.35
CA THR A 135 1.75 0.03 -24.25
C THR A 135 1.69 -0.34 -25.72
N ILE A 136 2.29 -1.46 -26.13
CA ILE A 136 2.19 -1.97 -27.51
C ILE A 136 0.72 -2.25 -27.85
N ILE A 137 -0.02 -2.87 -26.93
CA ILE A 137 -1.45 -3.14 -27.10
C ILE A 137 -2.25 -1.83 -27.18
N ASP A 138 -1.97 -0.86 -26.28
CA ASP A 138 -2.62 0.46 -26.32
C ASP A 138 -2.42 1.18 -27.67
N ILE A 139 -1.19 1.20 -28.17
CA ILE A 139 -0.85 1.95 -29.38
C ILE A 139 -1.37 1.22 -30.62
N LEU A 140 -1.10 -0.08 -30.77
CA LEU A 140 -1.35 -0.81 -32.01
C LEU A 140 -2.78 -1.39 -32.08
N LEU A 141 -3.34 -1.82 -30.95
CA LEU A 141 -4.61 -2.55 -30.94
C LEU A 141 -5.79 -1.73 -30.43
N ILE A 142 -5.58 -0.79 -29.50
CA ILE A 142 -6.63 0.12 -29.05
C ILE A 142 -6.69 1.36 -29.95
N GLY A 143 -5.55 2.00 -30.20
CA GLY A 143 -5.45 3.15 -31.09
C GLY A 143 -6.12 4.41 -30.54
N ILE A 144 -6.37 5.39 -31.42
CA ILE A 144 -7.12 6.61 -31.12
C ILE A 144 -8.48 6.48 -31.82
N PRO A 145 -9.61 6.73 -31.14
CA PRO A 145 -10.93 6.64 -31.76
C PRO A 145 -11.13 7.78 -32.76
N GLN A 146 -11.79 7.47 -33.87
CA GLN A 146 -12.05 8.38 -34.98
C GLN A 146 -13.45 8.09 -35.56
N LYS A 147 -14.21 9.16 -35.82
CA LYS A 147 -15.49 9.05 -36.53
C LYS A 147 -15.22 8.77 -38.01
N THR A 148 -15.86 7.74 -38.55
CA THR A 148 -15.87 7.40 -39.98
C THR A 148 -17.32 7.38 -40.48
N PRO A 149 -17.55 7.30 -41.80
CA PRO A 149 -18.89 7.12 -42.36
C PRO A 149 -19.60 5.84 -41.86
N GLU A 150 -18.83 4.84 -41.40
CA GLU A 150 -19.31 3.58 -40.84
C GLU A 150 -19.47 3.63 -39.31
N GLY A 151 -19.35 4.81 -38.70
CA GLY A 151 -19.41 5.04 -37.27
C GLY A 151 -18.04 5.21 -36.60
N LEU A 152 -18.01 5.08 -35.28
CA LEU A 152 -16.79 5.29 -34.49
C LEU A 152 -15.86 4.07 -34.59
N LYS A 153 -14.64 4.27 -35.09
CA LYS A 153 -13.61 3.24 -35.24
C LYS A 153 -12.35 3.59 -34.46
N GLY A 154 -11.59 2.59 -34.04
CA GLY A 154 -10.26 2.72 -33.45
C GLY A 154 -9.33 1.63 -33.99
N GLY A 155 -8.43 1.13 -33.15
CA GLY A 155 -7.61 -0.03 -33.46
C GLY A 155 -8.40 -1.35 -33.50
N PRO A 156 -7.80 -2.44 -34.03
CA PRO A 156 -8.48 -3.72 -34.22
C PRO A 156 -9.17 -4.28 -32.96
N LEU A 157 -8.52 -4.18 -31.80
CA LEU A 157 -9.09 -4.66 -30.53
C LEU A 157 -10.18 -3.72 -30.03
N SER A 158 -10.03 -2.40 -30.18
CA SER A 158 -11.11 -1.47 -29.83
C SER A 158 -12.34 -1.69 -30.70
N ASN A 159 -12.16 -2.00 -31.98
CA ASN A 159 -13.26 -2.34 -32.90
C ASN A 159 -13.92 -3.65 -32.49
N TYR A 160 -13.13 -4.68 -32.17
CA TYR A 160 -13.65 -5.96 -31.67
C TYR A 160 -14.51 -5.78 -30.41
N VAL A 161 -14.06 -4.98 -29.44
CA VAL A 161 -14.83 -4.69 -28.21
C VAL A 161 -16.13 -3.97 -28.56
N ARG A 162 -16.09 -2.96 -29.43
CA ARG A 162 -17.29 -2.25 -29.86
C ARG A 162 -18.27 -3.16 -30.60
N ASP A 163 -17.79 -4.00 -31.50
CA ASP A 163 -18.59 -4.99 -32.22
C ASP A 163 -19.22 -5.99 -31.25
N TRP A 164 -18.49 -6.40 -30.20
CA TRP A 164 -19.06 -7.23 -29.14
C TRP A 164 -20.22 -6.53 -28.42
N PHE A 165 -20.08 -5.25 -28.08
CA PHE A 165 -21.18 -4.47 -27.49
C PHE A 165 -22.37 -4.36 -28.44
N ASN A 166 -22.14 -4.06 -29.71
CA ASN A 166 -23.19 -3.95 -30.73
C ASN A 166 -23.92 -5.28 -30.95
N GLN A 167 -23.21 -6.41 -30.94
CA GLN A 167 -23.81 -7.75 -31.02
C GLN A 167 -24.59 -8.08 -29.74
N ARG A 168 -24.07 -7.70 -28.58
CA ARG A 168 -24.69 -8.00 -27.29
C ARG A 168 -25.93 -7.14 -27.02
N PHE A 169 -25.96 -5.93 -27.58
CA PHE A 169 -27.00 -4.92 -27.46
C PHE A 169 -27.36 -4.36 -28.86
N PRO A 170 -28.11 -5.14 -29.66
CA PRO A 170 -28.48 -4.74 -31.02
C PRO A 170 -29.30 -3.46 -31.04
N GLU A 171 -29.06 -2.61 -32.03
CA GLU A 171 -29.70 -1.29 -32.17
C GLU A 171 -31.24 -1.38 -32.11
N GLU A 172 -31.84 -2.27 -32.90
CA GLU A 172 -33.31 -2.44 -32.94
C GLU A 172 -33.90 -2.81 -31.55
N GLU A 173 -33.22 -3.66 -30.79
CA GLU A 173 -33.66 -4.03 -29.44
C GLU A 173 -33.47 -2.87 -28.46
N MET A 174 -32.35 -2.14 -28.57
CA MET A 174 -32.06 -1.00 -27.69
C MET A 174 -32.99 0.17 -27.98
N GLU A 175 -33.39 0.40 -29.22
CA GLU A 175 -34.41 1.39 -29.59
C GLU A 175 -35.78 1.02 -29.02
N LYS A 176 -36.19 -0.25 -29.13
CA LYS A 176 -37.42 -0.74 -28.48
C LYS A 176 -37.37 -0.55 -26.96
N LEU A 177 -36.22 -0.85 -26.35
CA LEU A 177 -36.01 -0.69 -24.92
C LEU A 177 -36.03 0.80 -24.53
N ALA A 178 -35.35 1.67 -25.26
CA ALA A 178 -35.28 3.12 -25.03
C ALA A 178 -36.67 3.79 -25.09
N ASN A 179 -37.59 3.22 -25.87
CA ASN A 179 -38.96 3.71 -26.01
C ASN A 179 -39.95 3.06 -25.01
N SER A 180 -39.51 2.08 -24.23
CA SER A 180 -40.34 1.42 -23.21
C SER A 180 -40.41 2.24 -21.91
N LYS A 181 -41.56 2.21 -21.23
CA LYS A 181 -41.76 2.93 -19.96
C LYS A 181 -40.75 2.52 -18.87
N VAL A 182 -40.26 1.28 -18.91
CA VAL A 182 -39.33 0.74 -17.91
C VAL A 182 -37.91 1.31 -18.03
N SER A 183 -37.55 1.95 -19.15
CA SER A 183 -36.26 2.63 -19.35
C SER A 183 -36.35 4.15 -19.27
N LYS A 184 -37.56 4.72 -19.34
CA LYS A 184 -37.75 6.17 -19.29
C LYS A 184 -37.51 6.70 -17.88
N VAL A 185 -36.56 7.61 -17.76
CA VAL A 185 -36.13 8.27 -16.52
C VAL A 185 -36.39 9.78 -16.59
N PRO A 186 -36.53 10.47 -15.44
CA PRO A 186 -36.84 11.90 -15.40
C PRO A 186 -35.66 12.79 -15.81
N TYR A 187 -34.42 12.32 -15.70
CA TYR A 187 -33.21 13.10 -15.98
C TYR A 187 -32.75 13.08 -17.45
N ASP A 188 -33.52 12.42 -18.33
CA ASP A 188 -33.23 12.20 -19.76
C ASP A 188 -33.83 13.30 -20.66
N ALA A 189 -33.65 14.56 -20.26
CA ALA A 189 -34.07 15.71 -21.06
C ALA A 189 -33.01 16.00 -22.13
N GLN A 190 -33.42 16.05 -23.40
CA GLN A 190 -32.49 16.27 -24.52
C GLN A 190 -32.22 17.75 -24.81
N ASP A 191 -33.00 18.66 -24.25
CA ASP A 191 -32.86 20.11 -24.39
C ASP A 191 -33.63 20.85 -23.29
N ASN A 192 -33.57 22.19 -23.33
CA ASN A 192 -34.17 23.07 -22.32
C ASN A 192 -35.68 23.32 -22.48
N ARG A 193 -36.40 22.68 -23.42
CA ARG A 193 -37.86 22.94 -23.62
C ARG A 193 -38.69 22.57 -22.38
N HIS A 194 -38.23 21.62 -21.60
CA HIS A 194 -38.93 21.08 -20.44
C HIS A 194 -38.20 21.35 -19.11
N THR A 195 -37.12 22.13 -19.14
CA THR A 195 -36.38 22.54 -17.95
C THR A 195 -36.93 23.85 -17.40
N LYS A 196 -36.98 24.00 -16.08
CA LYS A 196 -37.32 25.26 -15.40
C LYS A 196 -36.11 26.19 -15.33
N GLU A 197 -34.95 25.63 -15.00
CA GLU A 197 -33.67 26.33 -15.04
C GLU A 197 -32.92 25.94 -16.31
N TYR A 198 -32.49 26.95 -17.07
CA TYR A 198 -31.71 26.73 -18.27
C TYR A 198 -30.35 26.10 -17.93
N VAL A 199 -30.03 25.00 -18.60
CA VAL A 199 -28.78 24.25 -18.51
C VAL A 199 -27.95 24.53 -19.77
N ASP A 200 -26.80 25.17 -19.62
CA ASP A 200 -25.97 25.54 -20.77
C ASP A 200 -25.37 24.31 -21.48
N GLY A 201 -25.48 24.31 -22.81
CA GLY A 201 -25.03 23.22 -23.68
C GLY A 201 -25.91 21.97 -23.70
N LEU A 202 -27.05 21.96 -23.00
CA LEU A 202 -27.99 20.83 -23.02
C LEU A 202 -28.56 20.63 -24.42
N SER A 203 -28.24 19.49 -25.02
CA SER A 203 -28.59 19.13 -26.39
C SER A 203 -28.60 17.61 -26.56
N ALA A 204 -29.16 17.10 -27.66
CA ALA A 204 -29.14 15.68 -28.00
C ALA A 204 -27.72 15.09 -27.99
N TYR A 205 -26.70 15.89 -28.28
CA TYR A 205 -25.29 15.47 -28.26
C TYR A 205 -24.66 15.46 -26.87
N TYR A 206 -25.08 16.34 -25.95
CA TYR A 206 -24.38 16.54 -24.67
C TYR A 206 -25.18 16.15 -23.44
N HIS A 207 -26.49 15.93 -23.52
CA HIS A 207 -27.33 15.64 -22.34
C HIS A 207 -26.79 14.49 -21.48
N ARG A 208 -26.25 13.43 -22.08
CA ARG A 208 -25.64 12.31 -21.35
C ARG A 208 -24.34 12.66 -20.64
N LEU A 209 -23.57 13.62 -21.16
CA LEU A 209 -22.38 14.10 -20.47
C LEU A 209 -22.76 15.05 -19.32
N LEU A 210 -23.75 15.92 -19.54
CA LEU A 210 -24.12 16.97 -18.59
C LEU A 210 -25.00 16.43 -17.44
N SER A 211 -25.90 15.49 -17.72
CA SER A 211 -26.79 14.89 -16.73
C SER A 211 -26.10 13.72 -16.04
N LEU A 212 -25.88 13.86 -14.73
CA LEU A 212 -25.10 12.90 -13.92
C LEU A 212 -25.76 11.52 -13.86
N GLY A 213 -27.06 11.43 -14.18
CA GLY A 213 -27.78 10.18 -14.28
C GLY A 213 -27.29 9.24 -15.39
N HIS A 214 -26.59 9.73 -16.42
CA HIS A 214 -26.01 8.89 -17.48
C HIS A 214 -24.56 8.47 -17.20
N ASP A 215 -23.90 9.01 -16.18
CA ASP A 215 -22.53 8.57 -15.83
C ASP A 215 -22.55 7.13 -15.28
N PRO A 216 -21.68 6.22 -15.76
CA PRO A 216 -21.69 4.82 -15.33
C PRO A 216 -21.53 4.59 -13.81
N PHE A 217 -20.88 5.50 -13.09
CA PHE A 217 -20.75 5.42 -11.62
C PHE A 217 -21.69 6.39 -10.91
N LEU A 218 -21.72 7.66 -11.32
CA LEU A 218 -22.54 8.66 -10.64
C LEU A 218 -24.03 8.42 -10.86
N GLY A 219 -24.44 7.82 -11.98
CA GLY A 219 -25.85 7.50 -12.24
C GLY A 219 -26.41 6.44 -11.29
N LEU A 220 -25.58 5.58 -10.70
CA LEU A 220 -26.01 4.67 -9.63
C LEU A 220 -26.35 5.39 -8.32
N ILE A 221 -25.91 6.64 -8.16
CA ILE A 221 -26.20 7.49 -7.00
C ILE A 221 -27.20 8.58 -7.40
N PHE A 222 -26.80 9.49 -8.28
CA PHE A 222 -27.58 10.63 -8.74
C PHE A 222 -28.73 10.23 -9.64
N GLY A 223 -28.53 9.27 -10.56
CA GLY A 223 -29.60 8.80 -11.45
C GLY A 223 -30.71 8.09 -10.67
N VAL A 224 -30.36 7.21 -9.72
CA VAL A 224 -31.32 6.58 -8.81
C VAL A 224 -32.04 7.63 -7.94
N TYR A 225 -31.30 8.59 -7.37
CA TYR A 225 -31.90 9.70 -6.61
C TYR A 225 -32.86 10.55 -7.46
N ASP A 226 -32.48 10.87 -8.69
CA ASP A 226 -33.27 11.65 -9.63
C ASP A 226 -34.54 10.88 -10.06
N ILE A 227 -34.45 9.56 -10.26
CA ILE A 227 -35.62 8.68 -10.48
C ILE A 227 -36.56 8.72 -9.27
N LEU A 228 -36.04 8.63 -8.05
CA LEU A 228 -36.87 8.65 -6.82
C LEU A 228 -37.52 10.00 -6.55
N THR A 229 -36.88 11.09 -6.98
CA THR A 229 -37.32 12.45 -6.69
C THR A 229 -38.02 13.14 -7.86
N GLY A 230 -38.00 12.54 -9.06
CA GLY A 230 -38.54 13.16 -10.28
C GLY A 230 -37.71 14.36 -10.74
N LYS A 231 -36.39 14.31 -10.50
CA LYS A 231 -35.47 15.41 -10.77
C LYS A 231 -34.53 15.10 -11.92
N MET A 232 -33.79 16.11 -12.33
CA MET A 232 -32.63 16.03 -13.20
C MET A 232 -31.49 16.82 -12.56
N THR A 233 -30.37 16.15 -12.29
CA THR A 233 -29.17 16.76 -11.75
C THR A 233 -28.08 16.82 -12.82
N THR A 234 -27.69 18.04 -13.19
CA THR A 234 -26.72 18.32 -14.25
C THR A 234 -25.53 19.13 -13.76
N ILE A 235 -24.38 18.95 -14.42
CA ILE A 235 -23.27 19.91 -14.43
C ILE A 235 -23.17 20.43 -15.86
N ASP A 236 -23.57 21.67 -16.08
CA ASP A 236 -23.61 22.25 -17.41
C ASP A 236 -22.21 22.54 -17.98
N LYS A 237 -22.13 23.00 -19.23
CA LYS A 237 -20.82 23.24 -19.88
C LYS A 237 -19.95 24.27 -19.17
N THR A 238 -20.55 25.16 -18.38
CA THR A 238 -19.88 26.22 -17.60
C THR A 238 -19.52 25.78 -16.18
N GLY A 239 -19.82 24.54 -15.82
CA GLY A 239 -19.58 23.99 -14.49
C GLY A 239 -20.66 24.32 -13.47
N LYS A 240 -21.79 24.91 -13.89
CA LYS A 240 -22.91 25.18 -13.00
C LYS A 240 -23.65 23.88 -12.69
N ILE A 241 -23.81 23.60 -11.40
CA ILE A 241 -24.60 22.47 -10.92
C ILE A 241 -26.06 22.91 -10.81
N VAL A 242 -26.97 22.17 -11.45
CA VAL A 242 -28.42 22.41 -11.42
C VAL A 242 -29.12 21.12 -11.06
N SER A 243 -29.98 21.14 -10.05
CA SER A 243 -30.88 20.02 -9.72
C SER A 243 -32.31 20.54 -9.68
N GLN A 244 -33.11 20.13 -10.66
CA GLN A 244 -34.45 20.68 -10.88
C GLN A 244 -35.50 19.57 -11.04
N VAL A 245 -36.73 19.86 -10.64
CA VAL A 245 -37.87 18.95 -10.82
C VAL A 245 -38.30 18.98 -12.29
N MET A 246 -38.53 17.79 -12.86
CA MET A 246 -38.92 17.64 -14.26
C MET A 246 -40.42 17.35 -14.36
N GLU A 247 -41.24 18.40 -14.31
CA GLU A 247 -42.71 18.27 -14.26
C GLU A 247 -43.28 17.50 -15.45
N ASN A 248 -42.75 17.72 -16.65
CA ASN A 248 -43.17 17.02 -17.88
C ASN A 248 -42.77 15.52 -17.89
N TYR A 249 -41.97 15.08 -16.92
CA TYR A 249 -41.50 13.71 -16.77
C TYR A 249 -41.90 13.10 -15.41
N ALA A 250 -42.89 13.68 -14.73
CA ALA A 250 -43.34 13.24 -13.42
C ALA A 250 -43.80 11.77 -13.38
N ASP A 251 -44.27 11.23 -14.52
CA ASP A 251 -44.71 9.84 -14.67
C ASP A 251 -43.55 8.82 -14.80
N ARG A 252 -42.31 9.30 -14.90
CA ARG A 252 -41.08 8.48 -14.99
C ARG A 252 -40.44 8.20 -13.64
N LYS A 253 -40.93 8.84 -12.59
CA LYS A 253 -40.51 8.65 -11.20
C LYS A 253 -40.87 7.24 -10.69
N GLU A 254 -40.02 6.69 -9.84
CA GLU A 254 -40.32 5.48 -9.07
C GLU A 254 -40.33 5.79 -7.57
N SER A 255 -41.10 5.03 -6.79
CA SER A 255 -41.16 5.21 -5.32
C SER A 255 -40.33 4.17 -4.56
N ASP A 256 -40.06 3.02 -5.19
CA ASP A 256 -39.27 1.94 -4.61
C ASP A 256 -37.81 2.02 -5.10
N ILE A 257 -36.87 1.87 -4.17
CA ILE A 257 -35.43 1.99 -4.47
C ILE A 257 -34.91 0.86 -5.36
N PHE A 258 -35.40 -0.37 -5.20
CA PHE A 258 -34.98 -1.49 -6.04
C PHE A 258 -35.53 -1.34 -7.46
N VAL A 259 -36.75 -0.83 -7.61
CA VAL A 259 -37.33 -0.50 -8.92
C VAL A 259 -36.55 0.65 -9.58
N ALA A 260 -36.18 1.69 -8.81
CA ALA A 260 -35.36 2.78 -9.31
C ALA A 260 -33.97 2.31 -9.78
N ILE A 261 -33.31 1.44 -9.01
CA ILE A 261 -32.04 0.81 -9.41
C ILE A 261 -32.22 -0.03 -10.68
N ALA A 262 -33.27 -0.85 -10.76
CA ALA A 262 -33.54 -1.65 -11.95
C ALA A 262 -33.79 -0.78 -13.19
N LYS A 263 -34.60 0.28 -13.05
CA LYS A 263 -34.85 1.27 -14.10
C LYS A 263 -33.57 1.97 -14.54
N GLN A 264 -32.70 2.36 -13.61
CA GLN A 264 -31.39 2.95 -13.90
C GLN A 264 -30.51 2.00 -14.75
N ILE A 265 -30.42 0.73 -14.37
CA ILE A 265 -29.65 -0.28 -15.11
C ILE A 265 -30.24 -0.50 -16.51
N ILE A 266 -31.57 -0.54 -16.62
CA ILE A 266 -32.26 -0.70 -17.91
C ILE A 266 -32.02 0.53 -18.81
N HIS A 267 -32.05 1.74 -18.24
CA HIS A 267 -31.79 2.97 -18.95
C HIS A 267 -30.35 3.04 -19.48
N PHE A 268 -29.36 2.70 -18.64
CA PHE A 268 -27.97 2.55 -19.09
C PHE A 268 -27.87 1.57 -20.26
N LYS A 269 -28.51 0.41 -20.14
CA LYS A 269 -28.48 -0.62 -21.19
C LYS A 269 -28.94 -0.06 -22.54
N SER A 270 -30.02 0.72 -22.59
CA SER A 270 -30.49 1.32 -23.84
C SER A 270 -29.57 2.40 -24.42
N ASP A 271 -28.72 3.02 -23.60
CA ASP A 271 -27.86 4.12 -24.03
C ASP A 271 -26.45 3.68 -24.48
N ILE A 272 -25.99 2.48 -24.10
CA ILE A 272 -24.59 2.02 -24.33
C ILE A 272 -24.18 2.05 -25.80
N THR A 273 -25.02 1.55 -26.71
CA THR A 273 -24.70 1.39 -28.14
C THR A 273 -25.28 2.50 -29.03
N THR A 274 -25.77 3.58 -28.43
CA THR A 274 -26.26 4.73 -29.20
C THR A 274 -25.10 5.50 -29.85
N SER A 275 -25.41 6.33 -30.86
CA SER A 275 -24.42 7.12 -31.60
C SER A 275 -23.57 8.03 -30.69
N MET A 276 -24.16 8.55 -29.62
CA MET A 276 -23.50 9.28 -28.54
C MET A 276 -23.64 8.47 -27.25
N GLY A 277 -22.89 7.37 -27.12
CA GLY A 277 -23.02 6.45 -25.99
C GLY A 277 -22.79 7.09 -24.60
N LEU A 278 -22.87 6.26 -23.55
CA LEU A 278 -22.59 6.72 -22.19
C LEU A 278 -21.19 7.36 -22.09
N PRO A 279 -21.01 8.41 -21.28
CA PRO A 279 -19.70 9.00 -21.05
C PRO A 279 -18.77 8.02 -20.32
N ALA A 280 -17.45 8.26 -20.37
CA ALA A 280 -16.53 7.52 -19.53
C ALA A 280 -16.86 7.76 -18.03
N PRO A 281 -16.55 6.81 -17.13
CA PRO A 281 -16.71 6.97 -15.69
C PRO A 281 -16.20 8.30 -15.13
N LEU A 282 -17.05 9.01 -14.39
CA LEU A 282 -16.77 10.31 -13.76
C LEU A 282 -16.44 11.45 -14.73
N MET A 283 -16.65 11.25 -16.04
CA MET A 283 -16.26 12.23 -17.06
C MET A 283 -17.07 13.53 -16.94
N GLY A 284 -18.33 13.46 -16.52
CA GLY A 284 -19.17 14.65 -16.30
C GLY A 284 -18.63 15.59 -15.20
N LEU A 285 -17.83 15.08 -14.25
CA LEU A 285 -17.22 15.92 -13.21
C LEU A 285 -16.15 16.88 -13.77
N PHE A 286 -15.57 16.58 -14.93
CA PHE A 286 -14.59 17.46 -15.56
C PHE A 286 -15.19 18.79 -16.00
N ASN A 287 -16.52 18.90 -16.13
CA ASN A 287 -17.18 20.18 -16.33
C ASN A 287 -16.97 21.16 -15.17
N LEU A 288 -16.54 20.70 -13.98
CA LEU A 288 -16.17 21.60 -12.88
C LEU A 288 -14.78 22.23 -13.06
N LEU A 289 -13.96 21.72 -13.98
CA LEU A 289 -12.58 22.16 -14.21
C LEU A 289 -12.52 23.27 -15.27
N GLN A 290 -13.12 24.42 -14.95
CA GLN A 290 -13.22 25.61 -15.80
C GLN A 290 -11.92 26.45 -15.82
N PHE A 291 -10.77 25.78 -15.77
CA PHE A 291 -9.45 26.41 -15.77
C PHE A 291 -8.50 25.67 -16.71
N GLY A 292 -7.38 26.33 -17.01
CA GLY A 292 -6.43 25.89 -18.03
C GLY A 292 -6.54 26.77 -19.27
N SER A 293 -5.43 26.84 -20.00
CA SER A 293 -5.32 27.53 -21.29
C SER A 293 -4.46 26.63 -22.16
N ILE A 294 -5.09 25.65 -22.81
CA ILE A 294 -4.42 24.53 -23.46
C ILE A 294 -4.67 24.57 -24.97
N GLY A 295 -3.60 24.46 -25.75
CA GLY A 295 -3.68 24.50 -27.22
C GLY A 295 -3.84 25.92 -27.78
N GLU A 296 -4.02 26.01 -29.10
CA GLU A 296 -4.17 27.29 -29.81
C GLU A 296 -5.50 27.98 -29.52
N GLU A 297 -6.53 27.20 -29.18
CA GLU A 297 -7.86 27.69 -28.82
C GLU A 297 -7.98 28.10 -27.35
N GLU A 298 -6.88 28.07 -26.58
CA GLU A 298 -6.84 28.43 -25.15
C GLU A 298 -7.90 27.73 -24.29
N GLN A 299 -8.23 26.49 -24.66
CA GLN A 299 -9.32 25.74 -24.05
C GLN A 299 -9.03 25.40 -22.58
N THR A 300 -10.08 25.44 -21.77
CA THR A 300 -10.11 24.88 -20.43
C THR A 300 -10.10 23.35 -20.46
N ILE A 301 -9.82 22.73 -19.30
CA ILE A 301 -9.90 21.26 -19.17
C ILE A 301 -11.33 20.77 -19.48
N ALA A 302 -12.35 21.48 -19.00
CA ALA A 302 -13.75 21.16 -19.25
C ALA A 302 -14.06 21.10 -20.76
N GLU A 303 -13.66 22.11 -21.53
CA GLU A 303 -13.89 22.17 -22.97
C GLU A 303 -13.18 21.05 -23.73
N ILE A 304 -11.94 20.73 -23.37
CA ILE A 304 -11.21 19.60 -23.96
C ILE A 304 -11.96 18.29 -23.72
N VAL A 305 -12.42 18.02 -22.49
CA VAL A 305 -13.13 16.78 -22.16
C VAL A 305 -14.51 16.73 -22.85
N GLN A 306 -15.21 17.86 -22.95
CA GLN A 306 -16.45 17.95 -23.73
C GLN A 306 -16.21 17.64 -25.21
N GLY A 307 -15.12 18.15 -25.79
CA GLY A 307 -14.68 17.82 -27.15
C GLY A 307 -14.34 16.34 -27.30
N MET A 308 -13.64 15.77 -26.32
CA MET A 308 -13.30 14.35 -26.33
C MET A 308 -14.55 13.46 -26.34
N TYR A 309 -15.53 13.75 -25.47
CA TYR A 309 -16.80 13.02 -25.46
C TYR A 309 -17.50 13.12 -26.81
N TYR A 310 -17.57 14.34 -27.36
CA TYR A 310 -18.19 14.58 -28.64
C TYR A 310 -17.51 13.79 -29.77
N GLU A 311 -16.18 13.67 -29.76
CA GLU A 311 -15.41 12.91 -30.75
C GLU A 311 -15.39 11.38 -30.52
N GLY A 312 -16.11 10.88 -29.52
CA GLY A 312 -16.29 9.45 -29.29
C GLY A 312 -15.39 8.85 -28.22
N TYR A 313 -14.89 9.66 -27.28
CA TYR A 313 -14.27 9.15 -26.04
C TYR A 313 -15.37 8.67 -25.08
N ASP A 314 -16.07 7.60 -25.46
CA ASP A 314 -17.23 7.05 -24.77
C ASP A 314 -16.86 5.92 -23.79
N PHE A 315 -17.87 5.40 -23.10
CA PHE A 315 -17.75 4.28 -22.17
C PHE A 315 -17.16 3.02 -22.82
N ILE A 316 -17.54 2.70 -24.07
CA ILE A 316 -17.02 1.53 -24.78
C ILE A 316 -15.53 1.70 -25.06
N HIS A 317 -15.10 2.89 -25.46
CA HIS A 317 -13.68 3.17 -25.65
C HIS A 317 -12.91 3.10 -24.31
N PHE A 318 -13.49 3.61 -23.22
CA PHE A 318 -12.94 3.43 -21.87
C PHE A 318 -12.76 1.95 -21.50
N CYS A 319 -13.74 1.09 -21.79
CA CYS A 319 -13.63 -0.36 -21.62
C CYS A 319 -12.49 -0.95 -22.46
N SER A 320 -12.36 -0.55 -23.73
CA SER A 320 -11.26 -0.99 -24.60
C SER A 320 -9.89 -0.60 -24.04
N MET A 321 -9.72 0.64 -23.60
CA MET A 321 -8.47 1.13 -22.99
C MET A 321 -8.14 0.48 -21.65
N SER A 322 -9.13 -0.10 -20.96
CA SER A 322 -8.91 -0.82 -19.71
C SER A 322 -8.18 -2.14 -19.92
N ILE A 323 -8.28 -2.75 -21.10
CA ILE A 323 -7.65 -4.03 -21.43
C ILE A 323 -6.12 -3.99 -21.26
N PRO A 324 -5.36 -3.06 -21.90
CA PRO A 324 -3.91 -3.00 -21.69
C PRO A 324 -3.53 -2.76 -20.22
N THR A 325 -4.28 -1.95 -19.47
CA THR A 325 -4.08 -1.75 -18.03
C THR A 325 -4.29 -3.05 -17.23
N MET A 326 -5.34 -3.82 -17.54
CA MET A 326 -5.59 -5.12 -16.92
C MET A 326 -4.51 -6.15 -17.25
N ILE A 327 -3.98 -6.13 -18.48
CA ILE A 327 -2.90 -7.04 -18.89
C ILE A 327 -1.63 -6.76 -18.07
N ILE A 328 -1.29 -5.49 -17.82
CA ILE A 328 -0.17 -5.11 -16.95
C ILE A 328 -0.34 -5.72 -15.55
N GLU A 329 -1.53 -5.57 -14.95
CA GLU A 329 -1.86 -6.14 -13.64
C GLU A 329 -1.69 -7.67 -13.62
N VAL A 330 -2.26 -8.34 -14.62
CA VAL A 330 -2.22 -9.82 -14.72
C VAL A 330 -0.79 -10.32 -14.88
N ILE A 331 0.00 -9.75 -15.78
CA ILE A 331 1.38 -10.20 -16.02
C ILE A 331 2.24 -10.00 -14.78
N ILE A 332 2.15 -8.84 -14.12
CA ILE A 332 2.95 -8.57 -12.92
C ILE A 332 2.56 -9.51 -11.79
N ARG A 333 1.26 -9.72 -11.56
CA ARG A 333 0.77 -10.61 -10.51
C ARG A 333 1.17 -12.05 -10.76
N LEU A 334 0.94 -12.56 -11.97
CA LEU A 334 1.32 -13.93 -12.35
C LEU A 334 2.84 -14.12 -12.28
N GLY A 335 3.63 -13.18 -12.82
CA GLY A 335 5.08 -13.21 -12.76
C GLY A 335 5.60 -13.23 -11.33
N TYR A 336 5.05 -12.36 -10.47
CA TYR A 336 5.38 -12.33 -9.04
C TYR A 336 5.02 -13.64 -8.34
N GLY A 337 3.82 -14.18 -8.57
CA GLY A 337 3.38 -15.44 -7.97
C GLY A 337 4.23 -16.63 -8.40
N ILE A 338 4.54 -16.76 -9.70
CA ILE A 338 5.42 -17.81 -10.23
C ILE A 338 6.82 -17.70 -9.61
N LYS A 339 7.37 -16.48 -9.51
CA LYS A 339 8.67 -16.24 -8.89
C LYS A 339 8.69 -16.68 -7.43
N ARG A 340 7.68 -16.31 -6.64
CA ARG A 340 7.56 -16.70 -5.22
C ARG A 340 7.53 -18.20 -5.03
N ILE A 341 6.82 -18.93 -5.89
CA ILE A 341 6.80 -20.40 -5.88
C ILE A 341 8.20 -20.97 -6.16
N LYS A 342 8.92 -20.42 -7.14
CA LYS A 342 10.30 -20.83 -7.46
C LYS A 342 11.30 -20.51 -6.34
N GLU A 343 11.04 -19.49 -5.54
CA GLU A 343 11.81 -19.16 -4.33
C GLU A 343 11.49 -20.09 -3.13
N GLY A 344 10.62 -21.10 -3.30
CA GLY A 344 10.30 -22.09 -2.28
C GLY A 344 9.06 -21.75 -1.43
N ASN A 345 8.32 -20.68 -1.75
CA ASN A 345 7.09 -20.36 -1.04
C ASN A 345 5.96 -21.32 -1.44
N SER A 346 5.05 -21.61 -0.49
CA SER A 346 3.84 -22.37 -0.80
C SER A 346 2.95 -21.63 -1.81
N ILE A 347 2.14 -22.39 -2.57
CA ILE A 347 1.19 -21.82 -3.55
C ILE A 347 0.26 -20.81 -2.86
N LYS A 348 -0.29 -21.17 -1.69
CA LYS A 348 -1.19 -20.30 -0.89
C LYS A 348 -0.53 -18.97 -0.52
N ASN A 349 0.76 -18.98 -0.19
CA ASN A 349 1.53 -17.77 0.17
C ASN A 349 2.04 -16.99 -1.04
N SER A 350 1.86 -17.52 -2.25
CA SER A 350 2.27 -16.93 -3.51
C SER A 350 1.12 -16.32 -4.31
N ILE A 351 -0.13 -16.47 -3.83
CA ILE A 351 -1.32 -15.92 -4.49
C ILE A 351 -1.27 -14.38 -4.48
N PRO A 352 -1.13 -13.72 -5.64
CA PRO A 352 -0.74 -12.32 -5.75
C PRO A 352 -1.92 -11.34 -5.68
N PHE A 353 -2.90 -11.57 -4.79
CA PHE A 353 -4.06 -10.66 -4.64
C PHE A 353 -3.83 -9.56 -3.60
N SER A 354 -3.28 -9.93 -2.44
CA SER A 354 -3.03 -8.97 -1.37
C SER A 354 -1.87 -8.03 -1.73
N LEU A 355 -2.03 -6.74 -1.42
CA LEU A 355 -0.97 -5.74 -1.51
C LEU A 355 -0.33 -5.44 -0.15
N ASN A 356 -0.65 -6.22 0.89
CA ASN A 356 0.04 -6.14 2.17
C ASN A 356 1.53 -6.48 1.96
N ARG A 357 2.41 -5.59 2.44
CA ARG A 357 3.86 -5.66 2.20
C ARG A 357 4.60 -6.57 3.17
N GLU A 358 3.99 -7.00 4.26
CA GLU A 358 4.53 -8.07 5.11
C GLU A 358 4.36 -9.43 4.40
N LYS A 359 3.20 -9.63 3.75
CA LYS A 359 2.94 -10.84 2.96
C LYS A 359 3.64 -10.84 1.60
N HIS A 360 3.53 -9.73 0.87
CA HIS A 360 4.04 -9.57 -0.49
C HIS A 360 4.90 -8.30 -0.59
N PRO A 361 6.16 -8.33 -0.13
CA PRO A 361 6.98 -7.13 0.10
C PRO A 361 7.25 -6.29 -1.15
N LYS A 362 7.22 -6.92 -2.33
CA LYS A 362 7.63 -6.31 -3.60
C LYS A 362 6.47 -6.02 -4.55
N LEU A 363 5.33 -6.71 -4.43
CA LEU A 363 4.26 -6.70 -5.42
C LEU A 363 3.69 -5.30 -5.69
N SER A 364 3.39 -4.52 -4.63
CA SER A 364 2.84 -3.17 -4.81
C SER A 364 3.84 -2.23 -5.49
N THR A 365 5.15 -2.39 -5.25
CA THR A 365 6.19 -1.62 -5.93
C THR A 365 6.30 -2.03 -7.41
N MET A 366 6.21 -3.33 -7.69
CA MET A 366 6.25 -3.85 -9.06
C MET A 366 5.08 -3.30 -9.90
N LEU A 367 3.86 -3.34 -9.36
CA LEU A 367 2.67 -2.78 -10.01
C LEU A 367 2.81 -1.28 -10.28
N PHE A 368 3.37 -0.53 -9.32
CA PHE A 368 3.70 0.88 -9.52
C PHE A 368 4.66 1.08 -10.70
N ILE A 369 5.76 0.32 -10.78
CA ILE A 369 6.74 0.46 -11.87
C ILE A 369 6.12 0.12 -13.23
N GLY A 370 5.34 -0.96 -13.32
CA GLY A 370 4.68 -1.33 -14.58
C GLY A 370 3.72 -0.26 -15.09
N HIS A 371 2.88 0.28 -14.22
CA HIS A 371 1.96 1.37 -14.59
C HIS A 371 2.68 2.70 -14.79
N LEU A 372 3.77 3.00 -14.07
CA LEU A 372 4.61 4.17 -14.32
C LEU A 372 5.19 4.12 -15.73
N ALA A 373 5.77 2.99 -16.13
CA ALA A 373 6.31 2.81 -17.47
C ALA A 373 5.23 3.00 -18.55
N ALA A 374 4.06 2.37 -18.37
CA ALA A 374 2.96 2.50 -19.33
C ALA A 374 2.41 3.92 -19.42
N THR A 375 2.31 4.62 -18.29
CA THR A 375 1.84 6.01 -18.23
C THR A 375 2.84 6.97 -18.86
N ALA A 376 4.14 6.76 -18.65
CA ALA A 376 5.18 7.56 -19.30
C ALA A 376 5.11 7.45 -20.84
N VAL A 377 4.89 6.24 -21.37
CA VAL A 377 4.69 6.04 -22.81
C VAL A 377 3.39 6.68 -23.29
N ASN A 378 2.27 6.54 -22.55
CA ASN A 378 1.01 7.21 -22.91
C ASN A 378 1.12 8.74 -22.87
N ALA A 379 1.83 9.31 -21.90
CA ALA A 379 2.16 10.74 -21.86
C ALA A 379 2.95 11.16 -23.09
N GLY A 380 3.93 10.34 -23.52
CA GLY A 380 4.64 10.52 -24.79
C GLY A 380 3.69 10.47 -25.99
N LYS A 381 2.80 9.48 -26.06
CA LYS A 381 1.78 9.33 -27.12
C LYS A 381 0.93 10.59 -27.23
N VAL A 382 0.41 11.11 -26.13
CA VAL A 382 -0.36 12.37 -26.09
C VAL A 382 0.51 13.56 -26.53
N TYR A 383 1.73 13.67 -26.00
CA TYR A 383 2.64 14.76 -26.32
C TYR A 383 3.02 14.84 -27.80
N PHE A 384 3.30 13.70 -28.44
CA PHE A 384 3.71 13.64 -29.85
C PHE A 384 2.54 13.76 -30.82
N THR A 385 1.37 13.19 -30.48
CA THR A 385 0.18 13.27 -31.34
C THR A 385 -0.55 14.59 -31.23
N LYS A 386 -0.32 15.36 -30.14
CA LYS A 386 -1.07 16.58 -29.80
C LYS A 386 -2.59 16.34 -29.77
N ASN A 387 -3.00 15.10 -29.50
CA ASN A 387 -4.40 14.70 -29.55
C ASN A 387 -4.85 14.25 -28.14
N PRO A 388 -5.79 14.96 -27.49
CA PRO A 388 -6.29 14.57 -26.18
C PRO A 388 -7.01 13.20 -26.20
N MET A 389 -7.55 12.78 -27.36
CA MET A 389 -8.15 11.45 -27.54
C MET A 389 -7.14 10.30 -27.38
N ALA A 390 -5.83 10.60 -27.40
CA ALA A 390 -4.78 9.60 -27.20
C ALA A 390 -4.57 9.20 -25.73
N ILE A 391 -5.15 9.95 -24.78
CA ILE A 391 -4.98 9.68 -23.35
C ILE A 391 -5.61 8.34 -22.98
N ASN A 392 -4.88 7.48 -22.27
CA ASN A 392 -5.45 6.25 -21.72
C ASN A 392 -5.92 6.50 -20.29
N TYR A 393 -7.17 6.91 -20.14
CA TYR A 393 -7.74 7.28 -18.85
C TYR A 393 -7.63 6.17 -17.78
N PRO A 394 -8.00 4.90 -18.05
CA PRO A 394 -7.78 3.79 -17.10
C PRO A 394 -6.33 3.67 -16.60
N GLN A 395 -5.35 3.85 -17.49
CA GLN A 395 -3.93 3.76 -17.16
C GLN A 395 -3.49 4.89 -16.22
N TRP A 396 -3.96 6.12 -16.44
CA TRP A 396 -3.70 7.25 -15.53
C TRP A 396 -4.34 7.05 -14.15
N VAL A 397 -5.55 6.48 -14.08
CA VAL A 397 -6.20 6.14 -12.79
C VAL A 397 -5.40 5.07 -12.06
N ALA A 398 -4.98 4.01 -12.75
CA ALA A 398 -4.15 2.96 -12.16
C ALA A 398 -2.81 3.53 -11.64
N PHE A 399 -2.16 4.38 -12.43
CA PHE A 399 -0.93 5.05 -12.03
C PHE A 399 -1.12 5.96 -10.80
N ALA A 400 -2.18 6.77 -10.76
CA ALA A 400 -2.47 7.62 -9.60
C ALA A 400 -2.66 6.79 -8.33
N LYS A 401 -3.44 5.69 -8.40
CA LYS A 401 -3.63 4.74 -7.30
C LYS A 401 -2.32 4.17 -6.79
N TYR A 402 -1.47 3.67 -7.69
CA TYR A 402 -0.20 3.05 -7.28
C TYR A 402 0.86 4.07 -6.85
N SER A 403 0.84 5.28 -7.40
CA SER A 403 1.69 6.39 -6.98
C SER A 403 1.39 6.79 -5.54
N TYR A 404 0.10 6.95 -5.19
CA TYR A 404 -0.30 7.22 -3.81
C TYR A 404 0.19 6.12 -2.86
N LYS A 405 -0.03 4.85 -3.21
CA LYS A 405 0.44 3.72 -2.39
C LYS A 405 1.96 3.68 -2.25
N GLN A 406 2.69 3.98 -3.32
CA GLN A 406 4.15 3.98 -3.29
C GLN A 406 4.69 5.17 -2.48
N LEU A 407 4.07 6.34 -2.59
CA LEU A 407 4.43 7.52 -1.82
C LEU A 407 4.18 7.31 -0.32
N LYS A 408 2.99 6.81 0.05
CA LYS A 408 2.65 6.44 1.44
C LYS A 408 3.64 5.43 2.00
N TRP A 409 3.99 4.42 1.20
CA TRP A 409 4.99 3.41 1.58
C TRP A 409 6.36 4.03 1.87
N VAL A 410 6.88 4.85 0.96
CA VAL A 410 8.23 5.41 1.08
C VAL A 410 8.34 6.41 2.22
N LEU A 411 7.33 7.25 2.41
CA LEU A 411 7.38 8.36 3.37
C LEU A 411 6.98 7.97 4.80
N LEU A 412 6.05 7.01 4.96
CA LEU A 412 5.44 6.72 6.26
C LEU A 412 5.65 5.26 6.66
N GLU A 413 5.11 4.32 5.88
CA GLU A 413 4.99 2.92 6.32
C GLU A 413 6.34 2.18 6.37
N LYS A 414 7.24 2.42 5.41
CA LYS A 414 8.55 1.74 5.36
C LYS A 414 9.45 2.12 6.55
N PRO A 415 9.62 3.41 6.91
CA PRO A 415 10.33 3.78 8.12
C PRO A 415 9.75 3.15 9.39
N GLU A 416 8.42 3.20 9.56
CA GLU A 416 7.72 2.65 10.73
C GLU A 416 7.92 1.13 10.85
N LEU A 417 7.70 0.39 9.77
CA LEU A 417 7.86 -1.07 9.79
C LEU A 417 9.32 -1.51 9.93
N ARG A 418 10.27 -0.71 9.44
CA ARG A 418 11.70 -0.95 9.67
C ARG A 418 12.08 -0.75 11.13
N ASP A 419 11.59 0.31 11.76
CA ASP A 419 11.81 0.55 13.18
C ASP A 419 11.20 -0.58 14.03
N ALA A 420 9.96 -0.99 13.71
CA ALA A 420 9.29 -2.11 14.36
C ALA A 420 10.07 -3.43 14.20
N TYR A 421 10.59 -3.71 13.00
CA TYR A 421 11.44 -4.89 12.76
C TYR A 421 12.69 -4.89 13.63
N ILE A 422 13.41 -3.77 13.69
CA ILE A 422 14.64 -3.63 14.49
C ILE A 422 14.34 -3.77 15.98
N ARG A 423 13.31 -3.08 16.48
CA ARG A 423 12.89 -3.19 17.88
C ARG A 423 12.45 -4.59 18.25
N GLY A 424 11.78 -5.30 17.34
CA GLY A 424 11.37 -6.69 17.55
C GLY A 424 12.56 -7.61 17.80
N ILE A 425 13.59 -7.52 16.97
CA ILE A 425 14.82 -8.32 17.12
C ILE A 425 15.56 -7.95 18.42
N ILE A 426 15.73 -6.66 18.68
CA ILE A 426 16.41 -6.21 19.92
C ILE A 426 15.65 -6.67 21.16
N ALA A 427 14.31 -6.65 21.13
CA ALA A 427 13.49 -7.13 22.24
C ALA A 427 13.61 -8.65 22.44
N GLU A 428 13.72 -9.42 21.36
CA GLU A 428 13.97 -10.87 21.43
C GLU A 428 15.32 -11.17 22.06
N GLU A 429 16.39 -10.52 21.57
CA GLU A 429 17.75 -10.64 22.14
C GLU A 429 17.78 -10.22 23.63
N LEU A 430 17.09 -9.13 23.99
CA LEU A 430 17.01 -8.68 25.38
C LEU A 430 16.28 -9.70 26.28
N ASN A 431 15.22 -10.34 25.78
CA ASN A 431 14.52 -11.37 26.53
C ASN A 431 15.38 -12.62 26.76
N GLU A 432 16.26 -12.97 25.82
CA GLU A 432 17.24 -14.03 26.02
C GLU A 432 18.20 -13.69 27.16
N VAL A 433 18.71 -12.45 27.19
CA VAL A 433 19.58 -11.96 28.28
C VAL A 433 18.87 -12.00 29.63
N TYR A 434 17.61 -11.55 29.71
CA TYR A 434 16.84 -11.66 30.96
C TYR A 434 16.66 -13.12 31.39
N GLY A 435 16.41 -14.03 30.45
CA GLY A 435 16.37 -15.46 30.74
C GLY A 435 17.69 -16.03 31.27
N GLU A 436 18.84 -15.53 30.80
CA GLU A 436 20.16 -15.92 31.33
C GLU A 436 20.44 -15.35 32.72
N ILE A 437 20.02 -14.12 32.98
CA ILE A 437 20.11 -13.49 34.31
C ILE A 437 19.30 -14.31 35.31
N ASP A 438 18.04 -14.64 34.99
CA ASP A 438 17.17 -15.42 35.85
C ASP A 438 17.76 -16.81 36.16
N LYS A 439 18.30 -17.49 35.15
CA LYS A 439 18.99 -18.79 35.33
C LYS A 439 20.23 -18.67 36.21
N SER A 440 21.02 -17.62 36.01
CA SER A 440 22.24 -17.38 36.78
C SER A 440 21.91 -17.08 38.24
N PHE A 441 20.90 -16.25 38.47
CA PHE A 441 20.40 -15.93 39.80
C PHE A 441 19.82 -17.16 40.51
N ALA A 442 19.03 -17.98 39.80
CA ALA A 442 18.48 -19.22 40.34
C ALA A 442 19.61 -20.19 40.77
N LYS A 443 20.61 -20.39 39.91
CA LYS A 443 21.77 -21.24 40.22
C LYS A 443 22.57 -20.73 41.41
N MET A 444 22.84 -19.42 41.47
CA MET A 444 23.52 -18.81 42.62
C MET A 444 22.71 -19.02 43.90
N SER A 445 21.39 -18.83 43.84
CA SER A 445 20.48 -18.96 44.98
C SER A 445 20.44 -20.37 45.58
N GLU A 446 20.87 -21.41 44.85
CA GLU A 446 20.99 -22.76 45.40
C GLU A 446 22.01 -22.84 46.55
N GLU A 447 23.05 -21.99 46.53
CA GLU A 447 24.15 -21.99 47.49
C GLU A 447 23.91 -21.07 48.71
N TYR A 448 22.90 -20.18 48.64
CA TYR A 448 22.65 -19.14 49.66
C TYR A 448 21.24 -19.26 50.27
N ILE A 449 21.04 -18.63 51.43
CA ILE A 449 19.71 -18.27 51.95
C ILE A 449 19.43 -16.84 51.49
N VAL A 450 18.58 -16.68 50.48
CA VAL A 450 18.28 -15.38 49.87
C VAL A 450 17.15 -14.69 50.63
N VAL A 451 17.39 -13.47 51.09
CA VAL A 451 16.41 -12.60 51.77
C VAL A 451 16.26 -11.33 50.97
N PHE A 452 15.05 -11.01 50.52
CA PHE A 452 14.73 -9.74 49.88
C PHE A 452 14.30 -8.73 50.94
N ASN A 453 14.95 -7.57 50.97
CA ASN A 453 14.55 -6.45 51.83
C ASN A 453 13.33 -5.70 51.29
#